data_AF-A0A7Y6QLK4-F1
#
_entry.id   AF-A0A7Y6QLK4-F1
#
_cell.length_a   1.000
_cell.length_b   1.000
_cell.length_c   1.000
_cell.angle_alpha   90.00
_cell.angle_beta   90.00
_cell.angle_gamma   90.00
#
_symmetry.space_group_name_H-M   'P 1'
#
loop_
_entity.id
_entity.type
_entity.pdbx_description
1 polymer ?
#
loop_
_entity_poly.entity_id
_entity_poly.type
_entity_poly.pdbx_seq_one_letter_code
_entity_poly.pdbx_strand_id
1 'polypeptide(L)'
;MINRTCYLTEIVWGHRSHFILWVDGGDDSDYVVTQRDGAIFSALESYEAIHYAENHGWKVQADSLYSYDFDRLWELLSSRNDLRNSDAIAWRMILNAWNILEDFARTLGIRPPPYTVLKRLVLQRLYEKVFEYADVLEAVAGNAEKGLSRNERAIVKAYLYGVWKLIQTRSNWRS
;
A
#
# COMPACT_ATOMS: atom_id res chain seq x y z
N MET A 1 -17.15 23.65 11.87
CA MET A 1 -16.37 22.38 11.87
C MET A 1 -16.37 21.86 10.45
N ILE A 2 -15.21 21.51 9.91
CA ILE A 2 -15.10 20.91 8.58
C ILE A 2 -15.48 19.44 8.72
N ASN A 3 -16.60 19.05 8.12
CA ASN A 3 -17.06 17.67 8.15
C ASN A 3 -16.22 16.87 7.15
N ARG A 4 -15.18 16.18 7.65
CA ARG A 4 -14.29 15.37 6.82
C ARG A 4 -14.85 13.96 6.66
N THR A 5 -14.71 13.41 5.46
CA THR A 5 -15.02 12.01 5.19
C THR A 5 -13.73 11.20 5.26
N CYS A 6 -13.79 10.05 5.93
CA CYS A 6 -12.68 9.11 5.98
C CYS A 6 -13.16 7.68 5.67
N TYR A 7 -12.21 6.84 5.25
CA TYR A 7 -12.45 5.47 4.87
C TYR A 7 -11.70 4.56 5.83
N LEU A 8 -12.39 3.52 6.31
CA LEU A 8 -11.79 2.51 7.14
C LEU A 8 -11.01 1.53 6.25
N THR A 9 -9.74 1.31 6.57
CA THR A 9 -8.89 0.37 5.85
C THR A 9 -8.26 -0.61 6.82
N GLU A 10 -8.35 -1.89 6.52
CA GLU A 10 -7.67 -2.96 7.23
C GLU A 10 -6.31 -3.24 6.56
N ILE A 11 -5.27 -3.30 7.38
CA ILE A 11 -3.94 -3.78 7.01
C ILE A 11 -3.66 -5.03 7.83
N VAL A 12 -3.40 -6.16 7.17
CA VAL A 12 -2.95 -7.38 7.86
C VAL A 12 -1.43 -7.46 7.78
N TRP A 13 -0.77 -7.51 8.94
CA TRP A 13 0.67 -7.80 9.02
C TRP A 13 1.00 -8.57 10.29
N GLY A 14 2.00 -9.45 10.23
CA GLY A 14 2.41 -10.25 11.39
C GLY A 14 1.25 -11.08 11.96
N HIS A 15 0.35 -11.53 11.09
CA HIS A 15 -0.88 -12.25 11.38
C HIS A 15 -1.87 -11.49 12.27
N ARG A 16 -1.84 -10.14 12.22
CA ARG A 16 -2.76 -9.27 12.96
C ARG A 16 -3.39 -8.24 12.03
N SER A 17 -4.67 -7.95 12.27
CA SER A 17 -5.38 -6.87 11.61
C SER A 17 -5.10 -5.54 12.31
N HIS A 18 -4.87 -4.52 11.51
CA HIS A 18 -4.66 -3.15 11.93
C HIS A 18 -5.58 -2.24 11.13
N PHE A 19 -6.43 -1.50 11.83
CA PHE A 19 -7.40 -0.60 11.22
C PHE A 19 -6.85 0.82 11.21
N ILE A 20 -6.73 1.39 10.02
CA ILE A 20 -6.30 2.75 9.79
C ILE A 20 -7.46 3.57 9.22
N LEU A 21 -7.32 4.89 9.30
CA LEU A 21 -8.26 5.84 8.71
C LEU A 21 -7.57 6.57 7.55
N TRP A 22 -8.17 6.46 6.38
CA TRP A 22 -7.76 7.17 5.18
C TRP A 22 -8.62 8.41 4.99
N VAL A 23 -8.03 9.55 4.65
CA VAL A 23 -8.78 10.79 4.40
C VAL A 23 -8.57 11.20 2.95
N ASP A 24 -9.69 11.43 2.26
CA ASP A 24 -9.69 12.01 0.92
C ASP A 24 -9.21 13.47 1.00
N GLY A 25 -8.12 13.75 0.29
CA GLY A 25 -7.53 15.09 0.21
C GLY A 25 -8.33 16.07 -0.65
N GLY A 26 -9.31 15.58 -1.43
CA GLY A 26 -10.03 16.35 -2.43
C GLY A 26 -9.08 16.80 -3.54
N ASP A 27 -8.74 18.09 -3.54
CA ASP A 27 -7.76 18.67 -4.48
C ASP A 27 -6.30 18.37 -4.08
N ASP A 28 -6.08 18.03 -2.80
CA ASP A 28 -4.77 17.62 -2.28
C ASP A 28 -4.59 16.10 -2.37
N SER A 29 -3.35 15.63 -2.19
CA SER A 29 -3.09 14.20 -2.11
C SER A 29 -3.77 13.58 -0.88
N ASP A 30 -4.36 12.41 -1.09
CA ASP A 30 -4.79 11.50 -0.05
C ASP A 30 -3.71 11.25 1.01
N TYR A 31 -4.16 11.10 2.25
CA TYR A 31 -3.29 10.83 3.40
C TYR A 31 -3.95 9.94 4.43
N VAL A 32 -3.12 9.25 5.21
CA VAL A 32 -3.56 8.51 6.39
C VAL A 32 -3.57 9.38 7.62
N VAL A 33 -4.52 9.13 8.52
CA VAL A 33 -4.59 9.83 9.80
C VAL A 33 -3.34 9.54 10.62
N THR A 34 -2.71 10.59 11.16
CA THR A 34 -1.56 10.49 12.05
C THR A 34 -1.91 10.93 13.47
N GLN A 35 -1.21 10.37 14.44
CA GLN A 35 -1.22 10.79 15.84
C GLN A 35 -0.43 12.10 16.03
N ARG A 36 -0.50 12.66 17.26
CA ARG A 36 0.18 13.93 17.59
C ARG A 36 1.70 13.88 17.49
N ASP A 37 2.29 12.71 17.63
CA ASP A 37 3.73 12.46 17.48
C ASP A 37 4.16 12.27 16.00
N GLY A 38 3.20 12.31 15.07
CA GLY A 38 3.42 12.11 13.64
C GLY A 38 3.46 10.65 13.19
N ALA A 39 3.18 9.68 14.08
CA ALA A 39 3.01 8.28 13.70
C ALA A 39 1.66 8.04 13.03
N ILE A 40 1.55 7.03 12.15
CA ILE A 40 0.25 6.63 11.59
C ILE A 40 -0.65 6.13 12.73
N PHE A 41 -1.89 6.62 12.78
CA PHE A 41 -2.91 6.07 13.67
C PHE A 41 -3.28 4.65 13.20
N SER A 42 -3.22 3.70 14.12
CA SER A 42 -3.68 2.32 13.91
C SER A 42 -4.41 1.83 15.14
N ALA A 43 -5.54 1.17 14.93
CA ALA A 43 -6.27 0.43 15.94
C ALA A 43 -6.18 -1.08 15.68
N LEU A 44 -6.39 -1.91 16.70
CA LEU A 44 -6.45 -3.37 16.50
C LEU A 44 -7.88 -3.84 16.20
N GLU A 45 -8.86 -3.00 16.51
CA GLU A 45 -10.27 -3.28 16.30
C GLU A 45 -10.91 -2.16 15.47
N SER A 46 -11.83 -2.52 14.57
CA SER A 46 -12.48 -1.55 13.68
C SER A 46 -13.27 -0.48 14.44
N TYR A 47 -13.92 -0.86 15.54
CA TYR A 47 -14.72 0.06 16.35
C TYR A 47 -13.87 1.16 17.00
N GLU A 48 -12.62 0.88 17.35
CA GLU A 48 -11.69 1.86 17.93
C GLU A 48 -11.32 2.94 16.91
N ALA A 49 -11.09 2.54 15.66
CA ALA A 49 -10.84 3.48 14.56
C ALA A 49 -12.08 4.34 14.24
N ILE A 50 -13.27 3.73 14.22
CA ILE A 50 -14.52 4.46 14.02
C ILE A 50 -14.75 5.47 15.14
N HIS A 51 -14.63 5.03 16.39
CA HIS A 51 -14.79 5.90 17.56
C HIS A 51 -13.76 7.03 17.58
N TYR A 52 -12.52 6.78 17.13
CA TYR A 52 -11.52 7.83 16.94
C TYR A 52 -12.02 8.90 15.95
N ALA A 53 -12.53 8.49 14.78
CA ALA A 53 -13.04 9.42 13.76
C ALA A 53 -14.23 10.25 14.27
N GLU A 54 -15.18 9.61 14.96
CA GLU A 54 -16.37 10.26 15.54
C GLU A 54 -15.99 11.33 16.57
N ASN A 55 -15.01 11.05 17.43
CA ASN A 55 -14.50 12.02 18.41
C ASN A 55 -13.84 13.25 17.76
N HIS A 56 -13.43 13.15 16.50
CA HIS A 56 -12.89 14.26 15.71
C HIS A 56 -13.95 14.91 14.81
N GLY A 57 -15.22 14.48 14.90
CA GLY A 57 -16.31 14.98 14.08
C GLY A 57 -16.19 14.58 12.61
N TRP A 58 -15.54 13.46 12.31
CA TRP A 58 -15.40 12.92 10.96
C TRP A 58 -16.47 11.86 10.69
N LYS A 59 -16.88 11.75 9.42
CA LYS A 59 -17.78 10.70 8.95
C LYS A 59 -16.96 9.55 8.38
N VAL A 60 -17.12 8.36 8.94
CA VAL A 60 -16.54 7.13 8.37
C VAL A 60 -17.48 6.59 7.28
N GLN A 61 -16.99 6.37 6.07
CA GLN A 61 -17.70 5.56 5.08
C GLN A 61 -17.46 4.09 5.36
N ALA A 62 -18.44 3.42 5.97
CA ALA A 62 -18.33 2.01 6.37
C ALA A 62 -18.59 1.01 5.22
N ASP A 63 -19.20 1.46 4.12
CA ASP A 63 -19.66 0.57 3.04
C ASP A 63 -18.53 0.00 2.16
N SER A 64 -17.28 0.41 2.40
CA SER A 64 -16.10 -0.06 1.66
C SER A 64 -14.90 -0.27 2.59
N LEU A 65 -14.94 -1.34 3.40
CA LEU A 65 -13.73 -1.80 4.08
C LEU A 65 -12.78 -2.39 3.04
N TYR A 66 -11.70 -1.66 2.74
CA TYR A 66 -10.58 -2.19 1.97
C TYR A 66 -9.64 -2.96 2.89
N SER A 67 -9.21 -4.14 2.45
CA SER A 67 -8.27 -4.98 3.20
C SER A 67 -7.01 -5.23 2.38
N TYR A 68 -5.86 -4.97 2.97
CA TYR A 68 -4.55 -5.18 2.38
C TYR A 68 -3.73 -6.16 3.24
N ASP A 69 -3.53 -7.36 2.72
CA ASP A 69 -2.79 -8.42 3.40
C ASP A 69 -1.32 -8.41 2.99
N PHE A 70 -0.47 -7.80 3.83
CA PHE A 70 0.96 -7.75 3.58
C PHE A 70 1.64 -9.09 3.81
N ASP A 71 1.12 -9.96 4.68
CA ASP A 71 1.71 -11.29 4.89
C ASP A 71 1.56 -12.12 3.62
N ARG A 72 0.36 -12.14 3.03
CA ARG A 72 0.10 -12.81 1.75
C ARG A 72 0.88 -12.19 0.60
N LEU A 73 1.07 -10.87 0.59
CA LEU A 73 1.95 -10.20 -0.38
C LEU A 73 3.40 -10.71 -0.27
N TRP A 74 3.95 -10.80 0.95
CA TRP A 74 5.32 -11.26 1.15
C TRP A 74 5.50 -12.72 0.77
N GLU A 75 4.51 -13.56 1.05
CA GLU A 75 4.48 -14.95 0.57
C GLU A 75 4.46 -15.01 -0.96
N LEU A 76 3.58 -14.24 -1.61
CA LEU A 76 3.49 -14.15 -3.07
C LEU A 76 4.83 -13.75 -3.69
N LEU A 77 5.46 -12.70 -3.17
CA LEU A 77 6.74 -12.18 -3.65
C LEU A 77 7.94 -13.09 -3.32
N SER A 78 7.80 -13.96 -2.32
CA SER A 78 8.83 -14.92 -1.90
C SER A 78 8.69 -16.30 -2.56
N SER A 79 7.54 -16.57 -3.18
CA SER A 79 7.22 -17.86 -3.78
C SER A 79 8.28 -18.27 -4.82
N ARG A 80 8.54 -19.57 -4.98
CA ARG A 80 9.49 -20.05 -6.00
C ARG A 80 8.90 -20.03 -7.41
N ASN A 81 7.58 -19.98 -7.53
CA ASN A 81 6.85 -20.00 -8.79
C ASN A 81 6.99 -18.66 -9.49
N ASP A 82 7.14 -18.64 -10.81
CA ASP A 82 7.13 -17.41 -11.59
C ASP A 82 5.71 -16.79 -11.55
N LEU A 83 5.63 -15.46 -11.47
CA LEU A 83 4.35 -14.73 -11.54
C LEU A 83 3.82 -14.60 -12.99
N ARG A 84 4.53 -15.16 -13.97
CA ARG A 84 4.10 -15.35 -15.38
C ARG A 84 2.66 -15.83 -15.55
N ASN A 85 2.22 -16.73 -14.68
CA ASN A 85 0.89 -17.34 -14.74
C ASN A 85 -0.01 -16.91 -13.58
N SER A 86 0.38 -15.88 -12.84
CA SER A 86 -0.47 -15.32 -11.79
C SER A 86 -1.71 -14.69 -12.40
N ASP A 87 -2.83 -14.82 -11.68
CA ASP A 87 -4.09 -14.18 -12.03
C ASP A 87 -4.05 -12.67 -11.74
N ALA A 88 -5.02 -11.94 -12.27
CA ALA A 88 -5.16 -10.49 -12.05
C ALA A 88 -5.27 -10.14 -10.55
N ILE A 89 -5.73 -11.06 -9.71
CA ILE A 89 -5.86 -10.86 -8.26
C ILE A 89 -4.49 -10.67 -7.62
N ALA A 90 -3.52 -11.53 -7.93
CA ALA A 90 -2.16 -11.42 -7.43
C ALA A 90 -1.48 -10.11 -7.89
N TRP A 91 -1.71 -9.70 -9.14
CA TRP A 91 -1.19 -8.43 -9.65
C TRP A 91 -1.81 -7.22 -8.97
N ARG A 92 -3.13 -7.23 -8.79
CA ARG A 92 -3.85 -6.21 -8.02
C ARG A 92 -3.34 -6.11 -6.59
N MET A 93 -3.04 -7.24 -5.94
CA MET A 93 -2.43 -7.23 -4.60
C MET A 93 -1.08 -6.51 -4.58
N ILE A 94 -0.20 -6.76 -5.57
CA ILE A 94 1.09 -6.09 -5.66
C ILE A 94 0.90 -4.60 -5.93
N LEU A 95 0.04 -4.24 -6.88
CA LEU A 95 -0.24 -2.84 -7.23
C LEU A 95 -0.81 -2.07 -6.04
N ASN A 96 -1.82 -2.63 -5.40
CA ASN A 96 -2.46 -2.08 -4.23
C ASN A 96 -1.47 -1.86 -3.09
N ALA A 97 -0.64 -2.86 -2.81
CA ALA A 97 0.42 -2.77 -1.82
C ALA A 97 1.47 -1.70 -2.17
N TRP A 98 1.78 -1.54 -3.45
CA TRP A 98 2.70 -0.50 -3.91
C TRP A 98 2.13 0.89 -3.62
N ASN A 99 0.89 1.14 -4.07
CA ASN A 99 0.24 2.43 -3.91
C ASN A 99 0.09 2.82 -2.43
N ILE A 100 -0.41 1.89 -1.61
CA ILE A 100 -0.61 2.16 -0.18
C ILE A 100 0.70 2.47 0.56
N LEU A 101 1.80 1.80 0.22
CA LEU A 101 3.10 2.06 0.82
C LEU A 101 3.65 3.43 0.39
N GLU A 102 3.41 3.84 -0.86
CA GLU A 102 3.79 5.18 -1.32
C GLU A 102 2.94 6.28 -0.65
N ASP A 103 1.65 6.05 -0.44
CA ASP A 103 0.77 6.97 0.29
C ASP A 103 1.16 7.11 1.76
N PHE A 104 1.50 6.00 2.43
CA PHE A 104 2.05 6.04 3.79
C PHE A 104 3.38 6.79 3.83
N ALA A 105 4.28 6.51 2.89
CA ALA A 105 5.56 7.19 2.82
C ALA A 105 5.37 8.70 2.62
N ARG A 106 4.47 9.11 1.71
CA ARG A 106 4.12 10.52 1.47
C ARG A 106 3.56 11.18 2.72
N THR A 107 2.60 10.53 3.37
CA THR A 107 1.97 11.03 4.62
C THR A 107 3.03 11.26 5.71
N LEU A 108 4.02 10.37 5.81
CA LEU A 108 5.10 10.45 6.79
C LEU A 108 6.27 11.34 6.36
N GLY A 109 6.21 11.96 5.17
CA GLY A 109 7.32 12.73 4.60
C GLY A 109 8.56 11.89 4.27
N ILE A 110 8.41 10.58 4.11
CA ILE A 110 9.46 9.63 3.74
C ILE A 110 9.67 9.71 2.23
N ARG A 111 10.93 9.83 1.81
CA ARG A 111 11.32 9.69 0.40
C ARG A 111 11.81 8.26 0.18
N PRO A 112 10.99 7.35 -0.38
CA PRO A 112 11.39 5.96 -0.54
C PRO A 112 12.61 5.85 -1.49
N PRO A 113 13.54 4.90 -1.24
CA PRO A 113 14.59 4.60 -2.20
C PRO A 113 13.92 4.11 -3.49
N PRO A 114 14.49 4.36 -4.68
CA PRO A 114 15.91 4.53 -4.89
C PRO A 114 16.30 5.96 -5.25
N TYR A 115 17.43 6.38 -4.69
CA TYR A 115 17.92 7.75 -4.87
C TYR A 115 18.62 7.98 -6.23
N THR A 116 19.00 6.91 -6.95
CA THR A 116 19.67 7.02 -8.26
C THR A 116 18.70 6.96 -9.43
N VAL A 117 19.00 7.67 -10.53
CA VAL A 117 18.16 7.74 -11.74
C VAL A 117 17.97 6.36 -12.37
N LEU A 118 19.05 5.59 -12.53
CA LEU A 118 19.00 4.25 -13.13
C LEU A 118 18.04 3.32 -12.37
N LYS A 119 18.10 3.33 -11.04
CA LYS A 119 17.20 2.50 -10.22
C LYS A 119 15.75 2.98 -10.27
N ARG A 120 15.52 4.29 -10.41
CA ARG A 120 14.17 4.85 -10.62
C ARG A 120 13.56 4.37 -11.93
N LEU A 121 14.32 4.39 -13.04
CA LEU A 121 13.85 3.88 -14.33
C LEU A 121 13.51 2.39 -14.28
N VAL A 122 14.32 1.58 -13.59
CA VAL A 122 14.03 0.16 -13.39
C VAL A 122 12.73 -0.05 -12.63
N LEU A 123 12.51 0.67 -11.51
CA LEU A 123 11.27 0.55 -10.75
C LEU A 123 10.06 1.08 -11.50
N GLN A 124 10.20 2.17 -12.25
CA GLN A 124 9.12 2.71 -13.08
C GLN A 124 8.66 1.66 -14.08
N ARG A 125 9.58 1.02 -14.80
CA ARG A 125 9.24 -0.08 -15.73
C ARG A 125 8.56 -1.25 -15.02
N LEU A 126 8.99 -1.59 -13.80
CA LEU A 126 8.38 -2.66 -13.01
C LEU A 126 6.97 -2.29 -12.54
N TYR A 127 6.75 -1.04 -12.15
CA TYR A 127 5.45 -0.51 -11.78
C TYR A 127 4.49 -0.53 -12.99
N GLU A 128 4.93 -0.04 -14.14
CA GLU A 128 4.16 -0.09 -15.40
C GLU A 128 3.73 -1.52 -15.74
N LYS A 129 4.66 -2.49 -15.60
CA LYS A 129 4.38 -3.90 -15.80
C LYS A 129 3.36 -4.46 -14.80
N VAL A 130 3.48 -4.11 -13.52
CA VAL A 130 2.51 -4.49 -12.49
C VAL A 130 1.13 -3.90 -12.79
N PHE A 131 1.09 -2.64 -13.21
CA PHE A 131 -0.13 -1.93 -13.54
C PHE A 131 -0.85 -2.53 -14.75
N GLU A 132 -0.11 -2.89 -15.80
CA GLU A 132 -0.63 -3.58 -16.99
C GLU A 132 -1.30 -4.92 -16.63
N TYR A 133 -0.60 -5.78 -15.85
CA TYR A 133 -1.13 -7.11 -15.51
C TYR A 133 -2.17 -7.12 -14.38
N ALA A 134 -2.32 -6.03 -13.63
CA ALA A 134 -3.40 -5.86 -12.66
C ALA A 134 -4.77 -5.65 -13.34
N ASP A 135 -4.80 -5.56 -14.68
CA ASP A 135 -6.01 -5.38 -15.49
C ASP A 135 -6.81 -4.15 -15.02
N VAL A 136 -6.08 -3.04 -14.85
CA VAL A 136 -6.61 -1.74 -14.42
C VAL A 136 -7.02 -0.88 -15.63
N LEU A 137 -6.44 -1.15 -16.79
CA LEU A 137 -6.82 -0.56 -18.08
C LEU A 137 -7.12 -1.68 -19.07
N GLU A 138 -8.14 -1.50 -19.92
CA GLU A 138 -8.40 -2.41 -21.05
C GLU A 138 -7.09 -2.66 -21.81
N ALA A 139 -6.72 -3.95 -21.94
CA ALA A 139 -5.41 -4.41 -22.36
C ALA A 139 -4.80 -3.57 -23.50
N VAL A 140 -3.81 -2.74 -23.17
CA VAL A 140 -2.97 -2.11 -24.17
C VAL A 140 -2.12 -3.22 -24.77
N ALA A 141 -2.43 -3.61 -26.00
CA ALA A 141 -1.71 -4.64 -26.74
C ALA A 141 -0.22 -4.29 -26.82
N GLY A 142 0.58 -4.86 -25.93
CA GLY A 142 2.02 -4.70 -25.89
C GLY A 142 2.69 -6.05 -25.70
N ASN A 143 3.70 -6.34 -26.51
CA ASN A 143 4.57 -7.52 -26.45
C ASN A 143 5.46 -7.54 -25.18
N ALA A 144 4.93 -7.20 -24.01
CA ALA A 144 5.66 -7.34 -22.76
C ALA A 144 5.82 -8.84 -22.44
N GLU A 145 7.03 -9.27 -22.10
CA GLU A 145 7.24 -10.60 -21.54
C GLU A 145 6.32 -10.78 -20.32
N LYS A 146 5.43 -11.78 -20.41
CA LYS A 146 4.42 -12.04 -19.39
C LYS A 146 5.06 -12.18 -18.01
N GLY A 147 4.55 -11.41 -17.04
CA GLY A 147 4.87 -11.51 -15.61
C GLY A 147 6.29 -11.19 -15.15
N LEU A 148 6.51 -11.11 -13.83
CA LEU A 148 7.79 -10.72 -13.23
C LEU A 148 8.77 -11.90 -13.18
N SER A 149 9.93 -11.76 -13.81
CA SER A 149 11.03 -12.71 -13.63
C SER A 149 11.48 -12.77 -12.15
N ARG A 150 12.24 -13.81 -11.79
CA ARG A 150 12.79 -13.97 -10.44
C ARG A 150 13.57 -12.73 -9.95
N ASN A 151 14.37 -12.13 -10.83
CA ASN A 151 15.15 -10.94 -10.50
C ASN A 151 14.26 -9.70 -10.35
N GLU A 152 13.30 -9.50 -11.26
CA GLU A 152 12.34 -8.40 -11.18
C GLU A 152 11.52 -8.45 -9.90
N ARG A 153 11.03 -9.64 -9.53
CA ARG A 153 10.30 -9.84 -8.28
C ARG A 153 11.17 -9.59 -7.04
N ALA A 154 12.44 -9.99 -7.07
CA ALA A 154 13.36 -9.69 -5.98
C ALA A 154 13.57 -8.17 -5.82
N ILE A 155 13.62 -7.42 -6.93
CA ILE A 155 13.70 -5.96 -6.93
C ILE A 155 12.42 -5.34 -6.35
N VAL A 156 11.24 -5.76 -6.84
CA VAL A 156 9.94 -5.29 -6.32
C VAL A 156 9.83 -5.58 -4.82
N LYS A 157 10.13 -6.81 -4.40
CA LYS A 157 10.13 -7.20 -2.98
C LYS A 157 11.07 -6.32 -2.16
N ALA A 158 12.32 -6.13 -2.61
CA ALA A 158 13.30 -5.34 -1.89
C ALA A 158 12.87 -3.87 -1.77
N TYR A 159 12.26 -3.31 -2.82
CA TYR A 159 11.68 -1.98 -2.78
C TYR A 159 10.55 -1.89 -1.76
N LEU A 160 9.46 -2.65 -1.94
CA LEU A 160 8.28 -2.58 -1.09
C LEU A 160 8.61 -2.86 0.37
N TYR A 161 9.42 -3.89 0.63
CA TYR A 161 9.87 -4.20 1.99
C TYR A 161 10.74 -3.09 2.59
N GLY A 162 11.59 -2.45 1.78
CA GLY A 162 12.40 -1.31 2.19
C GLY A 162 11.54 -0.11 2.59
N VAL A 163 10.53 0.23 1.78
CA VAL A 163 9.55 1.29 2.09
C VAL A 163 8.78 0.95 3.36
N TRP A 164 8.28 -0.28 3.47
CA TRP A 164 7.56 -0.76 4.65
C TRP A 164 8.40 -0.63 5.93
N LYS A 165 9.68 -1.03 5.90
CA LYS A 165 10.57 -0.88 7.06
C LYS A 165 10.76 0.57 7.50
N LEU A 166 10.85 1.50 6.55
CA LEU A 166 10.95 2.92 6.86
C LEU A 166 9.67 3.43 7.54
N ILE A 167 8.50 3.02 7.04
CA ILE A 167 7.20 3.34 7.63
C ILE A 167 7.10 2.79 9.05
N GLN A 168 7.41 1.50 9.27
CA GLN A 168 7.39 0.88 10.60
C GLN A 168 8.28 1.63 11.59
N THR A 169 9.48 2.04 11.15
CA THR A 169 10.44 2.79 11.98
C THR A 169 9.88 4.15 12.39
N ARG A 170 9.18 4.84 11.47
CA ARG A 170 8.63 6.17 11.71
C ARG A 170 7.34 6.15 12.53
N SER A 171 6.48 5.15 12.32
CA SER A 171 5.18 5.01 12.99
C SER A 171 5.23 4.27 14.32
N ASN A 172 6.41 3.86 14.79
CA ASN A 172 6.56 2.99 15.97
C ASN A 172 5.73 1.69 15.91
N TRP A 173 5.34 1.23 14.71
CA TRP A 173 4.68 -0.05 14.49
C TRP A 173 5.69 -1.17 14.70
N ARG A 174 5.84 -1.59 15.95
CA ARG A 174 6.66 -2.74 16.34
C ARG A 174 5.80 -4.00 16.28
N SER A 175 6.27 -4.98 15.52
CA SER A 175 5.82 -6.37 15.55
C SER A 175 6.18 -7.04 16.87
#